data_AF-R6NVQ9-F1
#
_entry.id   AF-R6NVQ9-F1
#
_cell.length_a   1.000
_cell.length_b   1.000
_cell.length_c   1.000
_cell.angle_alpha   90.00
_cell.angle_beta   90.00
_cell.angle_gamma   90.00
#
_symmetry.space_group_name_H-M   'P 1'
#
loop_
_entity.id
_entity.type
_entity.pdbx_description
1 polymer ?
#
loop_
_entity_poly.entity_id
_entity_poly.type
_entity_poly.pdbx_seq_one_letter_code
_entity_poly.pdbx_strand_id
1 'polypeptide(L)' 'MMNKQNELAQFLKTLKRYKHRLKRQELLTLRGQALHGDIAGAKKGFCALMEKRKMQYE' A
#
# COMPACT_ATOMS: atom_id res chain seq x y z
N MET A 1 3.39 8.18 -19.98
CA MET A 1 2.58 7.11 -19.37
C MET A 1 3.38 6.45 -18.27
N MET A 2 2.90 6.41 -17.03
CA MET A 2 3.55 5.64 -15.95
C MET A 2 3.38 4.15 -16.24
N ASN A 3 4.49 3.43 -16.37
CA ASN A 3 4.49 1.98 -16.56
C ASN A 3 3.88 1.32 -15.31
N LYS A 4 2.91 0.40 -15.47
CA LYS A 4 2.28 -0.34 -14.36
C LYS A 4 3.30 -1.02 -13.43
N GLN A 5 4.44 -1.45 -13.98
CA GLN A 5 5.55 -2.01 -13.20
C GLN A 5 6.20 -0.99 -12.25
N ASN A 6 6.31 0.27 -12.68
CA ASN A 6 6.82 1.36 -11.83
C ASN A 6 5.84 1.70 -10.70
N GLU A 7 4.53 1.65 -10.99
CA GLU A 7 3.49 1.91 -9.99
C GLU A 7 3.49 0.86 -8.88
N LEU A 8 3.58 -0.43 -9.24
CA LEU A 8 3.73 -1.52 -8.26
C LEU A 8 4.99 -1.33 -7.41
N ALA A 9 6.13 -1.08 -8.05
CA ALA A 9 7.40 -0.92 -7.33
C ALA A 9 7.36 0.27 -6.36
N GLN A 10 6.77 1.40 -6.76
CA GLN A 10 6.56 2.55 -5.90
C GLN A 10 5.66 2.21 -4.72
N PHE A 11 4.52 1.56 -4.97
CA PHE A 11 3.59 1.18 -3.91
C PHE A 11 4.22 0.21 -2.90
N LEU A 12 4.97 -0.80 -3.36
CA LEU A 12 5.69 -1.72 -2.49
C LEU A 12 6.77 -1.01 -1.64
N LYS A 13 7.45 0.00 -2.20
CA LYS A 13 8.38 0.86 -1.43
C LYS A 13 7.64 1.65 -0.35
N THR A 14 6.47 2.22 -0.65
CA THR A 14 5.61 2.88 0.33
C THR A 14 5.23 1.93 1.46
N LEU A 15 4.71 0.73 1.14
CA LEU A 15 4.37 -0.27 2.15
C LEU A 15 5.55 -0.65 3.05
N LYS A 16 6.77 -0.73 2.50
CA LYS A 16 8.00 -0.99 3.27
C LYS A 16 8.32 0.16 4.24
N ARG A 17 8.15 1.41 3.83
CA ARG A 17 8.35 2.60 4.69
C ARG A 17 7.36 2.60 5.87
N TYR A 18 6.12 2.21 5.63
CA TYR A 18 5.07 2.15 6.65
C TYR A 18 5.01 0.81 7.41
N LYS A 19 5.96 -0.12 7.21
CA LYS A 19 5.98 -1.46 7.85
C LYS A 19 5.85 -1.39 9.38
N HIS A 20 6.48 -0.41 10.02
CA HIS A 20 6.42 -0.24 11.49
C HIS A 20 5.08 0.32 11.99
N ARG A 21 4.32 0.95 11.09
CA ARG A 21 3.01 1.56 11.38
C ARG A 21 1.85 0.66 11.00
N LEU A 22 2.08 -0.38 10.20
CA LEU A 22 1.10 -1.37 9.79
C LEU A 22 1.21 -2.64 10.64
N LYS A 23 0.08 -3.29 10.92
CA LYS A 23 0.11 -4.65 11.44
C LYS A 23 0.63 -5.59 10.36
N ARG A 24 1.28 -6.68 10.75
CA ARG A 24 1.84 -7.68 9.83
C ARG A 24 0.80 -8.17 8.81
N GLN A 25 -0.43 -8.43 9.26
CA GLN A 25 -1.54 -8.88 8.40
C GLN A 25 -1.92 -7.83 7.37
N GLU A 26 -2.07 -6.56 7.76
CA GLU A 26 -2.42 -5.47 6.83
C GLU A 26 -1.35 -5.29 5.76
N LEU A 27 -0.07 -5.34 6.15
CA LEU A 27 1.04 -5.30 5.21
C LEU A 27 1.00 -6.46 4.22
N LEU A 28 0.72 -7.68 4.69
CA LEU A 28 0.63 -8.86 3.82
C LEU A 28 -0.56 -8.77 2.87
N THR A 29 -1.73 -8.33 3.35
CA THR A 29 -2.93 -8.15 2.53
C THR A 29 -2.70 -7.13 1.42
N LEU A 30 -2.19 -5.94 1.75
CA LEU A 30 -1.95 -4.88 0.78
C LEU A 30 -0.89 -5.29 -0.27
N ARG A 31 0.16 -6.01 0.16
CA ARG A 31 1.13 -6.59 -0.79
C ARG A 31 0.49 -7.65 -1.68
N GLY A 32 -0.32 -8.55 -1.12
CA GLY A 32 -1.00 -9.61 -1.86
C GLY A 32 -1.93 -9.07 -2.94
N GLN A 33 -2.71 -8.03 -2.63
CA GLN A 33 -3.58 -7.34 -3.58
C GLN A 33 -2.78 -6.70 -4.72
N ALA A 34 -1.75 -5.93 -4.38
CA ALA A 34 -0.91 -5.27 -5.38
C ALA A 34 -0.17 -6.27 -6.28
N LEU A 35 0.34 -7.37 -5.73
CA LEU A 35 1.01 -8.43 -6.49
C LEU A 35 0.07 -9.22 -7.41
N HIS A 36 -1.22 -9.36 -7.05
CA HIS A 36 -2.24 -9.95 -7.92
C HIS A 36 -2.75 -8.99 -9.01
N GLY A 37 -2.24 -7.76 -9.06
CA GLY A 37 -2.62 -6.77 -10.07
C GLY A 37 -3.68 -5.76 -9.61
N ASP A 38 -4.23 -5.91 -8.41
CA ASP A 38 -5.16 -4.94 -7.80
C ASP A 38 -4.41 -3.86 -7.02
N ILE A 39 -3.61 -3.07 -7.73
CA ILE A 39 -2.84 -1.96 -7.14
C ILE A 39 -3.77 -0.85 -6.65
N ALA A 40 -4.85 -0.58 -7.38
CA ALA A 40 -5.82 0.47 -7.05
C ALA A 40 -6.58 0.13 -5.75
N GLY A 41 -7.07 -1.10 -5.61
CA GLY A 41 -7.70 -1.59 -4.39
C GLY A 41 -6.74 -1.58 -3.20
N ALA A 42 -5.49 -2.01 -3.41
CA ALA A 42 -4.46 -1.95 -2.37
C ALA A 42 -4.18 -0.50 -1.92
N LYS A 43 -4.06 0.45 -2.85
CA LYS A 43 -3.88 1.88 -2.52
C LYS A 43 -5.06 2.44 -1.73
N LYS A 44 -6.29 2.12 -2.13
CA LYS A 44 -7.50 2.55 -1.43
C LYS A 44 -7.55 1.99 -0.01
N GLY A 45 -7.25 0.70 0.17
CA GLY A 45 -7.19 0.05 1.48
C GLY A 45 -6.10 0.66 2.37
N PHE A 46 -4.93 0.96 1.80
CA PHE A 46 -3.86 1.64 2.52
C PHE A 46 -4.28 3.05 2.98
N CYS A 47 -4.90 3.86 2.10
CA CYS A 47 -5.37 5.20 2.45
C CYS A 47 -6.40 5.17 3.60
N ALA A 48 -7.40 4.29 3.51
CA ALA A 48 -8.40 4.11 4.57
C ALA A 48 -7.78 3.69 5.91
N LEU A 49 -6.74 2.84 5.89
CA LEU A 49 -6.00 2.47 7.10
C LEU A 49 -5.25 3.65 7.74
N MET A 50 -4.64 4.50 6.91
CA MET A 50 -3.92 5.68 7.36
C MET A 50 -4.88 6.71 7.97
N GLU A 51 -6.00 6.97 7.29
CA GLU A 51 -7.07 7.87 7.75
C GLU A 51 -7.67 7.40 9.08
N LYS A 52 -8.03 6.10 9.18
CA LYS A 52 -8.55 5.49 10.42
C LYS A 52 -7.59 5.64 11.61
N ARG A 53 -6.29 5.68 11.34
CA ARG A 53 -5.26 5.83 12.37
C ARG A 53 -4.80 7.27 12.59
N LYS A 54 -5.45 8.26 11.96
CA LYS A 54 -5.03 9.68 11.94
C LYS A 54 -3.55 9.84 11.58
N MET A 55 -3.00 8.96 10.76
CA MET A 55 -1.62 9.05 10.31
C MET A 55 -1.58 9.94 9.06
N GLN A 56 -0.76 11.00 9.09
CA GLN A 56 -0.53 11.80 7.89
C GLN A 56 0.09 10.93 6.78
N TYR A 57 -0.59 10.91 5.64
CA TYR A 57 -0.12 10.39 4.37
C TYR A 57 0.04 11.61 3.46
N GLU A 58 1.28 12.11 3.34
CA GLU A 58 1.66 13.17 2.40
C GLU A 58 1.90 12.61 0.99
#